data_AF-A0A7V2KP76-F1
#
_entry.id   AF-A0A7V2KP76-F1
#
_cell.length_a   1.000
_cell.length_b   1.000
_cell.length_c   1.000
_cell.angle_alpha   90.00
_cell.angle_beta   90.00
_cell.angle_gamma   90.00
#
_symmetry.space_group_name_H-M   'P 1'
#
loop_
_entity.id
_entity.type
_entity.pdbx_description
1 polymer ?
#
loop_
_entity_poly.entity_id
_entity_poly.type
_entity_poly.pdbx_seq_one_letter_code
_entity_poly.pdbx_strand_id
1 'polypeptide(L)'
;MSENLRKAEEIAENIRHEPYVLFRYDCILKSLEFKRRCRESGITARMVVCLGLGRARWFGHWLTIPVVHAWGEVEGTRIETSRPLGSAGKWGIIPVNIRPLLAVWI
;
A
#
# COMPACT_ATOMS: atom_id res chain seq x y z
N MET A 1 -4.29 -10.69 17.17
CA MET A 1 -4.77 -10.21 15.86
C MET A 1 -6.21 -10.67 15.71
N SER A 2 -7.15 -9.78 15.33
CA SER A 2 -8.55 -10.15 15.15
C SER A 2 -8.74 -11.05 13.92
N GLU A 3 -9.86 -11.76 13.83
CA GLU A 3 -10.19 -12.59 12.66
C GLU A 3 -10.33 -11.74 11.38
N ASN A 4 -10.86 -10.53 11.50
CA ASN A 4 -10.93 -9.58 10.39
C ASN A 4 -9.55 -9.17 9.91
N LEU A 5 -8.61 -8.87 10.82
CA LEU A 5 -7.24 -8.53 10.46
C LEU A 5 -6.52 -9.69 9.79
N ARG A 6 -6.73 -10.93 10.25
CA ARG A 6 -6.16 -12.12 9.62
C ARG A 6 -6.64 -12.31 8.19
N LYS A 7 -7.96 -12.25 7.97
CA LYS A 7 -8.56 -12.33 6.63
C LYS A 7 -8.15 -11.17 5.73
N ALA A 8 -8.07 -9.96 6.28
CA ALA A 8 -7.57 -8.80 5.56
C ALA A 8 -6.12 -9.03 5.10
N GLU A 9 -5.25 -9.55 5.96
CA GLU A 9 -3.86 -9.84 5.58
C GLU A 9 -3.77 -10.91 4.49
N GLU A 10 -4.61 -11.96 4.53
CA GLU A 10 -4.71 -12.97 3.47
C GLU A 10 -5.16 -12.35 2.13
N ILE A 11 -6.15 -11.45 2.15
CA ILE A 11 -6.59 -10.70 0.96
C ILE A 11 -5.45 -9.82 0.43
N ALA A 12 -4.76 -9.10 1.32
CA ALA A 12 -3.66 -8.22 0.95
C ALA A 12 -2.50 -9.01 0.34
N GLU A 13 -2.13 -10.15 0.92
CA GLU A 13 -1.06 -11.00 0.42
C GLU A 13 -1.36 -11.48 -1.00
N ASN A 14 -2.59 -11.94 -1.27
CA ASN A 14 -3.01 -12.30 -2.63
C ASN A 14 -2.84 -11.15 -3.63
N ILE A 15 -3.20 -9.92 -3.23
CA ILE A 15 -3.05 -8.72 -4.08
C ILE A 15 -1.57 -8.32 -4.25
N ARG A 16 -0.71 -8.56 -3.26
CA ARG A 16 0.74 -8.24 -3.36
C ARG A 16 1.42 -9.06 -4.46
N HIS A 17 1.03 -10.32 -4.64
CA HIS A 17 1.58 -11.21 -5.67
C HIS A 17 1.09 -10.88 -7.08
N GLU A 18 0.00 -10.13 -7.23
CA GLU A 18 -0.45 -9.68 -8.54
C GLU A 18 0.57 -8.70 -9.18
N PRO A 19 0.83 -8.79 -10.49
CA PRO A 19 1.92 -8.07 -11.14
C PRO A 19 1.74 -6.55 -11.04
N TYR A 20 2.78 -5.85 -10.60
CA TYR A 20 2.77 -4.38 -10.53
C TYR A 20 2.99 -3.78 -11.92
N VAL A 21 1.95 -3.18 -12.49
CA VAL A 21 2.03 -2.47 -13.78
C VAL A 21 1.97 -0.98 -13.52
N LEU A 22 3.07 -0.26 -13.75
CA LEU A 22 3.11 1.21 -13.63
C LEU A 22 1.96 1.81 -14.46
N PHE A 23 1.14 2.66 -13.82
CA PHE A 23 -0.04 3.33 -14.40
C PHE A 23 -1.23 2.45 -14.81
N ARG A 24 -1.18 1.13 -14.59
CA ARG A 24 -2.34 0.23 -14.82
C ARG A 24 -2.68 -0.64 -13.62
N TYR A 25 -1.75 -0.85 -12.70
CA TYR A 25 -1.91 -1.65 -11.49
C TYR A 25 -0.89 -1.22 -10.42
N ASP A 26 -1.10 -0.03 -9.87
CA ASP A 26 -0.24 0.61 -8.88
C ASP A 26 -0.77 0.49 -7.44
N CYS A 27 -0.10 1.14 -6.48
CA CYS A 27 -0.50 1.13 -5.08
C CYS A 27 -1.93 1.63 -4.82
N ILE A 28 -2.46 2.54 -5.65
CA ILE A 28 -3.81 3.09 -5.50
C ILE A 28 -4.83 2.04 -5.95
N LEU A 29 -4.67 1.50 -7.16
CA LEU A 29 -5.59 0.49 -7.69
C LEU A 29 -5.61 -0.78 -6.84
N LYS A 30 -4.44 -1.23 -6.36
CA LYS A 30 -4.35 -2.38 -5.45
C LYS A 30 -5.02 -2.11 -4.09
N SER A 31 -4.92 -0.88 -3.57
CA SER A 31 -5.60 -0.52 -2.31
C SER A 31 -7.11 -0.40 -2.48
N LEU A 32 -7.57 0.06 -3.64
CA LEU A 32 -8.99 0.09 -4.00
C LEU A 32 -9.56 -1.34 -4.13
N GLU A 33 -8.83 -2.23 -4.81
CA GLU A 33 -9.19 -3.64 -4.94
C GLU A 33 -9.22 -4.34 -3.58
N PHE A 34 -8.25 -4.06 -2.71
CA PHE A 34 -8.24 -4.55 -1.34
C PHE A 34 -9.48 -4.13 -0.56
N LYS A 35 -9.86 -2.84 -0.64
CA LYS A 35 -11.08 -2.33 -0.01
C LYS A 35 -12.33 -3.05 -0.54
N ARG A 36 -12.40 -3.29 -1.85
CA ARG A 36 -13.51 -4.01 -2.50
C ARG A 36 -13.62 -5.44 -1.98
N ARG A 37 -12.53 -6.22 -2.02
CA ARG A 37 -12.49 -7.61 -1.54
C ARG A 37 -12.77 -7.75 -0.04
N CYS A 38 -12.28 -6.80 0.77
CA CYS A 38 -12.62 -6.73 2.19
C CYS A 38 -14.12 -6.52 2.40
N ARG A 39 -14.73 -5.57 1.67
CA ARG A 39 -16.17 -5.29 1.76
C ARG A 39 -17.02 -6.49 1.34
N GLU A 40 -16.63 -7.20 0.28
CA GLU A 40 -17.28 -8.45 -0.16
C GLU A 40 -17.20 -9.57 0.89
N SER A 41 -16.15 -9.54 1.73
CA SER A 41 -15.95 -10.48 2.84
C SER A 41 -16.58 -10.01 4.15
N GLY A 42 -17.35 -8.92 4.15
CA GLY A 42 -17.97 -8.35 5.35
C GLY A 42 -17.01 -7.57 6.26
N ILE A 43 -15.79 -7.28 5.80
CA ILE A 43 -14.76 -6.57 6.56
C ILE A 43 -14.83 -5.08 6.24
N THR A 44 -14.95 -4.25 7.28
CA THR A 44 -14.88 -2.80 7.11
C THR A 44 -13.43 -2.37 6.88
N ALA A 45 -13.15 -1.93 5.66
CA ALA A 45 -11.83 -1.41 5.25
C ALA A 45 -11.96 0.01 4.70
N ARG A 46 -10.93 0.83 4.91
CA ARG A 46 -10.77 2.15 4.30
C ARG A 46 -9.56 2.15 3.40
N MET A 47 -9.58 2.94 2.34
CA MET A 47 -8.36 3.24 1.60
C MET A 47 -7.78 4.54 2.14
N VAL A 48 -6.48 4.61 2.33
CA VAL A 48 -5.79 5.86 2.62
C VAL A 48 -4.88 6.18 1.47
N VAL A 49 -5.02 7.39 0.91
CA VAL A 49 -4.13 7.93 -0.11
C VAL A 49 -3.33 9.04 0.53
N CYS A 50 -2.01 9.00 0.38
CA CYS A 50 -1.12 10.00 0.94
C CYS A 50 -0.17 10.59 -0.10
N LEU A 51 0.18 11.86 0.12
CA LEU A 51 1.41 12.43 -0.38
C LEU A 51 2.44 12.30 0.74
N GLY A 52 3.47 11.48 0.53
CA GLY A 52 4.49 11.18 1.51
C GLY A 52 5.89 11.43 0.99
N LEU A 53 6.88 11.14 1.82
CA LEU A 53 8.29 11.16 1.45
C LEU A 53 8.82 9.73 1.37
N GLY A 54 9.38 9.39 0.22
CA GLY A 54 10.03 8.11 -0.04
C GLY A 54 11.53 8.30 -0.26
N ARG A 55 12.34 7.39 0.29
CA ARG A 55 13.79 7.38 0.02
C ARG A 55 14.04 6.63 -1.29
N ALA A 56 14.48 7.33 -2.31
CA ALA A 56 14.78 6.79 -3.64
C ALA A 56 16.28 6.83 -3.91
N ARG A 57 16.77 5.87 -4.71
CA ARG A 57 18.15 5.88 -5.20
C ARG A 57 18.17 6.48 -6.60
N TRP A 58 18.90 7.59 -6.76
CA TRP A 58 19.06 8.28 -8.04
C TRP A 58 20.55 8.58 -8.27
N PHE A 59 21.10 8.11 -9.41
CA PHE A 59 22.51 8.26 -9.78
C PHE A 59 23.52 7.87 -8.68
N GLY A 60 23.23 6.81 -7.92
CA GLY A 60 24.10 6.33 -6.84
C GLY A 60 23.89 7.04 -5.49
N HIS A 61 23.17 8.16 -5.46
CA HIS A 61 22.85 8.90 -4.23
C HIS A 61 21.45 8.54 -3.71
N TRP A 62 21.27 8.68 -2.40
CA TRP A 62 19.96 8.55 -1.76
C TRP A 62 19.31 9.92 -1.64
N LEU A 63 18.14 10.09 -2.24
CA LEU A 63 17.36 11.32 -2.18
C LEU A 63 16.00 11.03 -1.56
N THR A 64 15.51 11.96 -0.77
CA THR A 64 14.15 11.93 -0.25
C THR A 64 13.26 12.69 -1.23
N ILE A 65 12.33 11.99 -1.88
CA ILE A 65 11.45 12.57 -2.89
C ILE A 65 9.99 12.48 -2.47
N PRO A 66 9.12 13.41 -2.89
CA PRO A 66 7.69 13.27 -2.72
C PRO A 66 7.17 12.07 -3.52
N VAL A 67 6.32 11.27 -2.91
CA VAL A 67 5.69 10.08 -3.50
C VAL A 67 4.22 10.06 -3.15
N VAL A 68 3.40 9.71 -4.14
CA VAL A 68 2.01 9.34 -3.88
C VAL A 68 1.99 7.86 -3.50
N HIS A 69 1.35 7.55 -2.39
CA HIS A 69 1.20 6.17 -1.91
C HIS A 69 -0.21 5.92 -1.42
N ALA A 70 -0.65 4.66 -1.49
CA ALA A 70 -1.92 4.25 -0.93
C ALA A 70 -1.80 2.90 -0.23
N TRP A 71 -2.60 2.73 0.82
CA TRP A 71 -2.73 1.48 1.58
C TRP A 71 -4.18 1.26 2.03
N GLY A 72 -4.46 0.05 2.50
CA GLY A 72 -5.74 -0.29 3.14
C GLY A 72 -5.64 -0.17 4.66
N GLU A 73 -6.68 0.31 5.33
CA GLU A 73 -6.76 0.36 6.79
C GLU A 73 -7.94 -0.50 7.26
N VAL A 74 -7.66 -1.42 8.17
CA VAL A 74 -8.65 -2.29 8.82
C VAL A 74 -8.43 -2.20 10.31
N GLU A 75 -9.48 -1.87 11.07
CA GLU A 75 -9.41 -1.74 12.54
C GLU A 75 -8.27 -0.80 13.01
N GLY A 76 -8.04 0.29 12.28
CA GLY A 76 -6.97 1.25 12.58
C GLY A 76 -5.55 0.77 12.22
N THR A 77 -5.42 -0.43 11.64
CA THR A 77 -4.13 -1.01 11.24
C THR A 77 -3.87 -0.79 9.75
N ARG A 78 -2.69 -0.28 9.42
CA ARG A 78 -2.21 -0.13 8.03
C ARG A 78 -1.84 -1.49 7.44
N ILE A 79 -2.45 -1.81 6.30
CA ILE A 79 -2.24 -3.02 5.51
C ILE A 79 -1.68 -2.61 4.14
N GLU A 80 -0.43 -2.98 3.89
CA GLU A 80 0.23 -2.72 2.60
C GLU A 80 -0.25 -3.71 1.54
N THR A 81 -0.61 -3.21 0.36
CA THR A 81 -1.14 -4.02 -0.75
C THR A 81 -0.27 -3.93 -2.00
N SER A 82 0.57 -2.89 -2.08
CA SER A 82 1.26 -2.49 -3.30
C SER A 82 2.27 -3.54 -3.81
N ARG A 83 3.08 -4.10 -2.91
CA ARG A 83 4.15 -5.06 -3.22
C ARG A 83 4.38 -6.02 -2.06
N PRO A 84 5.06 -7.16 -2.27
CA PRO A 84 5.52 -8.02 -1.18
C PRO A 84 6.23 -7.20 -0.10
N LEU A 85 5.95 -7.50 1.16
CA LEU A 85 6.51 -6.76 2.29
C LEU A 85 8.04 -6.78 2.23
N GLY A 86 8.65 -5.60 2.43
CA GLY A 86 10.11 -5.44 2.36
C GLY A 86 10.70 -5.37 0.93
N SER A 87 9.91 -5.57 -0.12
CA SER A 87 10.43 -5.45 -1.49
C SER A 87 10.55 -3.98 -1.93
N ALA A 88 11.68 -3.66 -2.56
CA ALA A 88 11.93 -2.33 -3.09
C ALA A 88 11.24 -2.10 -4.44
N GLY A 89 10.78 -0.87 -4.66
CA GLY A 89 10.43 -0.30 -5.95
C GLY A 89 11.60 -0.34 -6.95
N LYS A 90 11.33 -0.08 -8.25
CA LYS A 90 12.40 0.12 -9.25
C LYS A 90 13.44 1.16 -8.83
N TRP A 91 13.04 2.09 -7.97
CA TRP A 91 13.86 3.18 -7.44
C TRP A 91 14.38 2.93 -6.01
N GLY A 92 14.28 1.69 -5.50
CA GLY A 92 14.69 1.34 -4.14
C GLY A 92 13.73 1.77 -3.03
N ILE A 93 12.61 2.43 -3.38
CA ILE A 93 11.60 2.86 -2.39
C ILE A 93 10.87 1.65 -1.82
N ILE A 94 10.87 1.50 -0.49
CA ILE A 94 10.09 0.47 0.20
C ILE A 94 8.79 1.12 0.69
N PRO A 95 7.60 0.66 0.23
CA PRO A 95 6.31 1.31 0.52
C PRO A 95 6.00 1.48 2.01
N VAL A 96 6.35 0.48 2.83
CA VAL A 96 6.12 0.52 4.29
C VAL A 96 6.86 1.66 4.98
N ASN A 97 7.97 2.13 4.40
CA ASN A 97 8.81 3.20 4.97
C ASN A 97 8.36 4.60 4.53
N ILE A 98 7.31 4.72 3.72
CA ILE A 98 6.79 6.02 3.30
C ILE A 98 6.12 6.69 4.50
N ARG A 99 6.66 7.85 4.89
CA ARG A 99 6.08 8.71 5.92
C ARG A 99 5.01 9.60 5.26
N PRO A 100 3.73 9.47 5.64
CA PRO A 100 2.70 10.35 5.11
C PRO A 100 2.92 11.78 5.63
N LEU A 101 2.83 12.77 4.73
CA LEU A 101 2.79 14.19 5.08
C LEU A 101 1.35 14.69 5.09
N LEU A 102 0.56 14.27 4.10
CA LEU A 102 -0.87 14.51 3.98
C LEU A 102 -1.55 13.19 3.65
N ALA A 103 -2.65 12.86 4.32
CA ALA A 103 -3.41 11.64 4.11
C ALA A 103 -4.90 11.94 4.01
N VAL A 104 -5.58 11.25 3.08
CA VAL A 104 -7.03 11.32 2.87
C VAL A 104 -7.59 9.90 2.96
N TRP A 105 -8.65 9.73 3.75
CA TRP A 105 -9.37 8.47 3.89
C TRP A 105 -10.52 8.44 2.87
N ILE A 106 -10.58 7.35 2.11
CA ILE A 106 -11.53 7.14 1.01
C ILE A 106 -12.28 5.83 1.24
#